data_AF-A0A6I4VQ32-F1
#
_entry.id   AF-A0A6I4VQ32-F1
#
_cell.length_a   1.000
_cell.length_b   1.000
_cell.length_c   1.000
_cell.angle_alpha   90.00
_cell.angle_beta   90.00
_cell.angle_gamma   90.00
#
_symmetry.space_group_name_H-M   'P 1'
#
loop_
_entity.id
_entity.type
_entity.pdbx_description
1 polymer ?
#
loop_
_entity_poly.entity_id
_entity_poly.type
_entity_poly.pdbx_seq_one_letter_code
_entity_poly.pdbx_strand_id
1 'polypeptide(L)' 'MLKSIVGIIFITIGIIWVEVPALLKKKQIKELVCFSFFLISGVVTGLIAAMQIDLPNPYDWIRVIYSPISDWIDNILQ' A
#
# COMPACT_ATOMS: atom_id res chain seq x y z
N MET A 1 -12.89 10.17 -4.62
CA MET A 1 -11.50 10.13 -5.11
C MET A 1 -10.70 11.37 -4.68
N LEU A 2 -10.86 12.54 -5.33
CA LEU A 2 -9.96 13.70 -5.11
C LEU A 2 -9.95 14.23 -3.66
N LYS A 3 -11.11 14.32 -3.00
CA LYS A 3 -11.23 14.79 -1.61
C LYS A 3 -10.47 13.89 -0.62
N SER A 4 -10.52 12.58 -0.82
CA SER A 4 -9.83 11.59 0.01
C SER A 4 -8.31 11.68 -0.17
N ILE A 5 -7.84 11.83 -1.41
CA ILE A 5 -6.42 12.00 -1.74
C ILE A 5 -5.87 13.27 -1.09
N VAL A 6 -6.57 14.40 -1.24
CA VAL A 6 -6.18 15.67 -0.63
C VAL A 6 -6.12 15.55 0.90
N GLY A 7 -7.10 14.88 1.52
CA GLY A 7 -7.10 14.64 2.97
C GLY A 7 -5.89 13.80 3.43
N ILE A 8 -5.58 12.71 2.72
CA ILE A 8 -4.43 11.84 3.03
C ILE A 8 -3.13 12.63 2.92
N ILE A 9 -2.94 13.40 1.85
CA ILE A 9 -1.74 14.21 1.65
C ILE A 9 -1.62 15.26 2.76
N PHE A 10 -2.71 15.95 3.11
CA PHE A 10 -2.69 16.99 4.13
C PHE A 10 -2.32 16.45 5.52
N ILE A 11 -2.88 15.31 5.90
CA ILE A 11 -2.56 14.61 7.15
C ILE A 11 -1.10 14.15 7.15
N THR A 12 -0.63 13.57 6.03
CA THR A 12 0.76 13.11 5.87
C THR A 12 1.75 14.25 6.04
N ILE A 13 1.49 15.40 5.41
CA ILE A 13 2.33 16.59 5.55
C ILE A 13 2.36 17.07 7.00
N GLY A 14 1.21 17.10 7.67
CA GLY A 14 1.14 17.47 9.09
C GLY A 14 1.97 16.55 9.99
N ILE A 15 1.87 15.24 9.76
CA ILE A 15 2.64 14.21 10.47
C ILE A 15 4.15 14.41 10.24
N ILE A 16 4.58 14.55 8.98
CA ILE A 16 5.98 14.81 8.62
C ILE A 16 6.49 16.07 9.31
N TRP A 17 5.70 17.14 9.33
CA TRP A 17 6.13 18.41 9.87
C TRP A 17 6.30 18.40 11.40
N VAL A 18 5.62 17.50 12.11
CA VAL A 18 5.77 17.32 13.56
C VAL A 18 6.89 16.33 13.87
N GLU A 19 6.89 15.14 13.25
CA GLU A 19 7.78 14.05 13.64
C GLU A 19 9.18 14.14 13.02
N VAL A 20 9.32 14.52 11.75
CA VAL A 20 10.63 14.61 11.10
C VAL A 20 11.59 15.59 11.78
N PRO A 21 11.20 16.85 12.11
CA PRO A 21 12.11 17.75 12.81
C PRO A 21 12.39 17.29 14.24
N ALA A 22 11.44 16.62 14.92
CA ALA A 22 11.67 16.06 16.25
C ALA A 22 12.73 14.95 16.22
N LEU A 23 12.65 14.05 15.24
CA LEU A 23 13.58 12.93 15.04
C LEU A 23 14.97 13.39 14.57
N LEU A 24 15.02 14.40 13.68
CA LEU A 24 16.28 15.00 13.22
C LEU A 24 17.01 15.73 14.36
N LYS A 25 16.27 16.48 15.20
CA LYS A 25 16.85 17.16 16.39
C LYS A 25 17.48 16.17 17.36
N LYS A 26 16.90 14.98 17.50
CA LYS A 26 17.42 13.90 18.35
C LYS A 26 18.50 13.04 17.68
N LYS A 27 18.87 13.31 16.43
CA LYS A 27 19.81 12.51 15.61
C LYS A 27 19.44 11.03 15.51
N GLN A 28 18.16 10.69 15.65
CA GLN A 28 17.67 9.31 15.64
C GLN A 28 17.38 8.83 14.22
N ILE A 29 18.42 8.63 13.42
CA ILE A 29 18.29 8.26 11.99
C ILE A 29 17.61 6.89 11.82
N LYS A 30 17.87 5.92 12.72
CA LYS A 30 17.22 4.60 12.68
C LYS A 30 15.70 4.69 12.88
N GLU A 31 15.26 5.55 13.79
CA GLU A 31 13.83 5.78 14.04
C GLU A 31 13.19 6.55 12.90
N LEU A 32 13.90 7.52 12.30
CA LEU A 32 13.43 8.22 11.09
C LEU A 32 13.16 7.25 9.94
N VAL A 33 14.04 6.27 9.73
CA VAL A 33 13.86 5.25 8.68
C VAL A 33 12.66 4.35 8.98
N CYS A 34 12.52 3.89 10.22
CA CYS A 34 11.37 3.07 10.64
C CYS A 34 10.04 3.84 10.47
N PHE A 35 10.00 5.08 10.97
CA PHE A 35 8.87 5.99 10.82
C PHE A 35 8.51 6.21 9.36
N SER A 36 9.49 6.55 8.52
CA SER A 36 9.27 6.79 7.09
C SER A 36 8.73 5.54 6.38
N PHE A 37 9.23 4.36 6.73
CA PHE A 37 8.74 3.09 6.18
C PHE A 37 7.25 2.87 6.50
N PHE A 38 6.86 3.04 7.76
CA PHE A 38 5.45 2.91 8.16
C PHE A 38 4.56 3.99 7.55
N LEU A 39 5.04 5.23 7.49
CA LEU A 39 4.32 6.35 6.91
C LEU A 39 4.04 6.11 5.41
N ILE A 40 5.07 5.72 4.66
CA ILE A 40 4.94 5.40 3.23
C ILE A 40 3.95 4.24 3.04
N SER A 41 4.03 3.19 3.86
CA SER A 41 3.10 2.07 3.78
C SER A 41 1.65 2.52 3.97
N GLY A 42 1.37 3.32 5.00
CA GLY A 42 0.02 3.86 5.25
C GLY A 42 -0.49 4.77 4.13
N VAL A 43 0.37 5.64 3.59
CA VAL A 43 0.03 6.54 2.48
C VAL A 43 -0.25 5.77 1.21
N VAL A 44 0.58 4.79 0.86
CA VAL A 44 0.39 3.95 -0.33
C VAL A 44 -0.93 3.19 -0.23
N THR A 45 -1.19 2.51 0.90
CA THR A 45 -2.45 1.79 1.10
C THR A 45 -3.67 2.72 1.07
N GLY A 46 -3.57 3.89 1.72
CA GLY A 46 -4.63 4.89 1.71
C GLY A 46 -4.91 5.45 0.31
N LEU A 47 -3.86 5.68 -0.49
CA LEU A 47 -3.99 6.14 -1.88
C LEU A 47 -4.62 5.06 -2.76
N ILE A 48 -4.20 3.79 -2.65
CA ILE A 48 -4.79 2.67 -3.38
C ILE A 48 -6.31 2.60 -3.10
N ALA A 49 -6.69 2.66 -1.82
CA ALA A 49 -8.09 2.67 -1.41
C ALA A 49 -8.85 3.91 -1.92
N ALA A 50 -8.24 5.09 -1.86
CA ALA A 50 -8.85 6.35 -2.29
C ALA A 50 -9.02 6.46 -3.81
N MET A 51 -8.13 5.83 -4.57
CA MET A 51 -8.20 5.78 -6.03
C MET A 51 -9.28 4.82 -6.53
N GLN A 52 -9.93 4.05 -5.65
CA GLN A 52 -10.81 2.95 -6.05
C GLN A 52 -10.16 2.08 -7.13
N ILE A 53 -8.83 1.97 -7.08
CA ILE A 53 -8.15 0.91 -7.81
C ILE A 53 -8.71 -0.33 -7.16
N ASP A 54 -9.57 -1.04 -7.91
CA ASP A 54 -10.06 -2.33 -7.50
C ASP A 54 -8.82 -3.13 -7.15
N LEU A 55 -8.60 -3.32 -5.85
CA LEU A 55 -7.57 -4.22 -5.39
C LEU A 55 -7.94 -5.53 -6.08
N PRO A 56 -7.11 -6.03 -7.02
CA PRO A 56 -7.49 -7.14 -7.88
C PRO A 56 -8.08 -8.19 -6.97
N ASN A 57 -9.34 -8.54 -7.25
CA ASN A 57 -10.16 -9.31 -6.31
C ASN A 57 -9.28 -10.48 -5.83
N PRO A 58 -9.13 -10.74 -4.52
CA PRO A 58 -8.35 -11.89 -4.07
C PRO A 58 -8.81 -13.20 -4.75
N TYR A 59 -10.06 -13.25 -5.22
CA TYR A 59 -10.58 -14.27 -6.12
C TYR A 59 -9.86 -14.38 -7.48
N ASP A 60 -9.50 -13.26 -8.12
CA ASP A 60 -8.73 -13.25 -9.37
C ASP A 60 -7.29 -13.74 -9.16
N TRP A 61 -6.72 -13.49 -7.98
CA TRP A 61 -5.42 -14.08 -7.62
C TRP A 61 -5.51 -15.59 -7.42
N ILE A 62 -6.58 -16.06 -6.79
CA ILE A 62 -6.90 -17.49 -6.73
C ILE A 62 -7.03 -18.05 -8.14
N ARG A 63 -7.69 -17.35 -9.07
CA ARG A 63 -7.80 -17.78 -10.47
C ARG A 63 -6.44 -17.93 -11.15
N VAL A 64 -5.49 -17.00 -10.94
CA VAL A 64 -4.13 -17.11 -11.51
C VAL A 64 -3.37 -18.30 -10.92
N ILE A 65 -3.51 -18.55 -9.62
CA ILE A 65 -2.86 -19.70 -8.95
C ILE A 65 -3.44 -21.03 -9.43
N TYR A 66 -4.75 -21.10 -9.66
CA TYR A 66 -5.43 -22.33 -10.05
C TYR A 66 -5.51 -22.54 -11.57
N SER A 67 -5.32 -21.51 -12.40
CA SER A 67 -5.24 -21.62 -13.86
C SER A 67 -4.35 -22.76 -14.35
N PRO A 68 -3.09 -22.93 -13.88
CA PRO A 68 -2.24 -24.00 -14.37
C PRO A 68 -2.76 -25.40 -14.02
N ILE A 69 -3.53 -25.55 -12.93
CA ILE A 69 -4.17 -26.83 -12.56
C ILE A 69 -5.35 -27.11 -13.49
N SER A 70 -6.16 -26.09 -13.78
CA SER A 70 -7.28 -26.18 -14.73
C SER A 70 -6.78 -26.59 -16.12
N ASP A 71 -5.73 -25.93 -16.62
CA ASP A 71 -5.13 -26.24 -17.92
C ASP A 71 -4.55 -27.66 -17.96
N TRP A 72 -4.02 -28.16 -16.84
CA TRP A 72 -3.54 -29.53 -16.71
C TRP A 72 -4.68 -30.55 -16.76
N ILE A 73 -5.79 -30.26 -16.07
CA ILE A 73 -6.98 -31.12 -16.04
C ILE A 73 -7.63 -31.15 -17.43
N ASP A 74 -7.75 -30.01 -18.10
CA ASP A 74 -8.33 -29.93 -19.44
C ASP A 74 -7.49 -30.71 -20.48
N ASN A 75 -6.16 -30.69 -20.36
CA ASN A 75 -5.25 -31.44 -21.23
C ASN A 75 -5.23 -32.95 -20.95
N ILE A 76 -5.68 -33.39 -19.76
CA ILE A 76 -5.84 -34.81 -19.41
C ILE A 76 -7.22 -35.35 -19.81
N LEU A 77 -8.23 -34.48 -19.86
CA LEU A 77 -9.61 -34.83 -20.21
C LEU A 77 -9.91 -34.76 -21.72
N GLN A 78 -9.02 -34.16 -22.52
CA GLN A 78 -9.03 -34.25 -23.99
C GLN A 78 -8.25 -35.47 -24.50
#